data_AF-A0A958MP51-F1
#
_entry.id   AF-A0A958MP51-F1
#
_cell.length_a   1.000
_cell.length_b   1.000
_cell.length_c   1.000
_cell.angle_alpha   90.00
_cell.angle_beta   90.00
_cell.angle_gamma   90.00
#
_symmetry.space_group_name_H-M   'P 1'
#
loop_
_entity.id
_entity.type
_entity.pdbx_description
1 polymer ?
#
loop_
_entity_poly.entity_id
_entity_poly.type
_entity_poly.pdbx_seq_one_letter_code
_entity_poly.pdbx_strand_id
1 'polypeptide(L)'
;MGCFCLSSLLLVFGLSSCQTGATGDDGRPVLDEEISLKADRSHLADLRKDIPEEKQIENDEKALMLELMGQLKLHPSKVRSKWGDLVRKKREQHRRNVKKWRDEYTRKEKQRREDFLAKAKDEREDFKKTKVDREQSKRFYAEQDRKRRDFFADERDKRKDFESEVKAQSKEFDSYVRERDREFNEQHRHYSKRWADQEKQKREEKQAQRKAQTSPGAPGQVPEGVDPQFLKDFEEMRNVPGTSLAPGKSGK
;
A
#
# COMPACT_ATOMS: atom_id res chain seq x y z
N MET A 1 10.50 -44.42 20.70
CA MET A 1 10.31 -45.39 19.61
C MET A 1 9.02 -45.04 18.87
N GLY A 2 9.10 -44.81 17.57
CA GLY A 2 7.95 -44.46 16.72
C GLY A 2 8.44 -44.10 15.32
N CYS A 3 8.18 -45.00 14.36
CA CYS A 3 8.80 -45.16 13.06
C CYS A 3 8.75 -43.95 12.09
N PHE A 4 9.86 -43.83 11.34
CA PHE A 4 9.95 -43.19 10.03
C PHE A 4 9.05 -43.89 9.00
N CYS A 5 8.38 -43.12 8.16
CA CYS A 5 8.00 -43.55 6.80
C CYS A 5 8.21 -42.39 5.83
N LEU A 6 9.29 -42.49 5.06
CA LEU A 6 9.50 -41.79 3.79
C LEU A 6 8.41 -42.23 2.80
N SER A 7 7.87 -41.30 2.02
CA SER A 7 7.38 -41.65 0.69
C SER A 7 7.56 -40.49 -0.27
N SER A 8 8.47 -40.71 -1.22
CA SER A 8 8.78 -39.91 -2.38
C SER A 8 7.57 -39.81 -3.31
N LEU A 9 7.22 -38.60 -3.76
CA LEU A 9 6.37 -38.43 -4.94
C LEU A 9 7.17 -37.72 -6.03
N LEU A 10 7.43 -38.50 -7.08
CA LEU A 10 8.22 -38.16 -8.25
C LEU A 10 7.41 -37.34 -9.26
N LEU A 11 8.13 -36.41 -9.88
CA LEU A 11 7.77 -35.51 -10.97
C LEU A 11 7.26 -36.26 -12.22
N VAL A 12 6.22 -35.73 -12.87
CA VAL A 12 5.99 -35.87 -14.33
C VAL A 12 5.58 -34.52 -14.89
N PHE A 13 6.56 -33.77 -15.40
CA PHE A 13 6.32 -32.61 -16.28
C PHE A 13 6.41 -33.09 -17.72
N GLY A 14 5.31 -32.95 -18.45
CA GLY A 14 5.25 -33.19 -19.89
C GLY A 14 5.90 -32.04 -20.66
N LEU A 15 6.90 -32.40 -21.46
CA LEU A 15 7.51 -31.59 -22.50
C LEU A 15 6.52 -31.42 -23.67
N SER A 16 6.35 -30.19 -24.16
CA SER A 16 5.84 -29.94 -25.51
C SER A 16 6.80 -28.96 -26.19
N SER A 17 7.49 -29.49 -27.19
CA SER A 17 8.50 -28.83 -28.00
C SER A 17 7.83 -28.07 -29.15
N CYS A 18 8.14 -26.78 -29.29
CA CYS A 18 8.13 -26.10 -30.59
C CYS A 18 9.54 -25.58 -30.86
N GLN A 19 10.22 -26.31 -31.73
CA GLN A 19 11.54 -26.03 -32.25
C GLN A 19 11.37 -25.46 -33.65
N THR A 20 11.68 -24.18 -33.87
CA THR A 20 12.05 -23.65 -35.18
C THR A 20 13.22 -22.68 -35.01
N GLY A 21 14.34 -23.06 -35.61
CA GLY A 21 15.61 -22.38 -35.49
C GLY A 21 15.73 -21.14 -36.36
N ALA A 22 16.70 -20.31 -35.99
CA ALA A 22 17.47 -19.46 -36.90
C ALA A 22 18.86 -19.34 -36.29
N THR A 23 19.81 -20.07 -36.86
CA THR A 23 21.25 -19.93 -36.62
C THR A 23 21.70 -18.57 -37.13
N GLY A 24 21.92 -17.64 -36.20
CA GLY A 24 22.72 -16.43 -36.40
C GLY A 24 23.93 -16.53 -35.48
N ASP A 25 25.05 -16.98 -36.04
CA ASP A 25 26.37 -16.98 -35.42
C ASP A 25 26.91 -15.54 -35.39
N ASP A 26 26.44 -14.77 -34.42
CA ASP A 26 27.10 -13.55 -33.98
C ASP A 26 27.86 -13.92 -32.72
N GLY A 27 29.20 -14.03 -32.80
CA GLY A 27 30.13 -14.35 -31.72
C GLY A 27 30.14 -13.32 -30.57
N ARG A 28 28.99 -13.13 -29.92
CA ARG A 28 28.82 -12.44 -28.66
C ARG A 28 28.80 -13.52 -27.58
N PRO A 29 29.61 -13.40 -26.52
CA PRO A 29 29.58 -14.35 -25.43
C PRO A 29 28.15 -14.40 -24.89
N VAL A 30 27.56 -15.60 -24.90
CA VAL A 30 26.33 -15.90 -24.18
C VAL A 30 26.66 -15.62 -22.73
N LEU A 31 26.16 -14.50 -22.21
CA LEU A 31 26.32 -14.11 -20.82
C LEU A 31 25.66 -15.20 -19.98
N ASP A 32 26.50 -16.04 -19.38
CA ASP A 32 26.07 -17.14 -18.53
C ASP A 32 25.07 -16.68 -17.49
N GLU A 33 24.20 -17.60 -17.10
CA GLU A 33 23.19 -17.46 -16.04
C GLU A 33 23.79 -17.07 -14.66
N GLU A 34 25.12 -16.89 -14.57
CA GLU A 34 25.86 -16.24 -13.50
C GLU A 34 25.59 -14.73 -13.38
N ILE A 35 24.99 -14.08 -14.39
CA ILE A 35 24.25 -12.81 -14.19
C ILE A 35 22.86 -13.13 -13.60
N SER A 36 22.84 -13.90 -12.51
CA SER A 36 21.63 -14.22 -11.79
C SER A 36 21.30 -13.04 -10.88
N LEU A 37 20.22 -12.33 -11.18
CA LEU A 37 19.64 -11.32 -10.27
C LEU A 37 19.36 -11.88 -8.85
N LYS A 38 19.40 -13.21 -8.65
CA LYS A 38 19.35 -13.82 -7.31
C LYS A 38 20.63 -13.59 -6.50
N ALA A 39 21.82 -13.69 -7.12
CA ALA A 39 23.09 -13.42 -6.45
C ALA A 39 23.18 -11.95 -6.03
N ASP A 40 22.75 -11.04 -6.91
CA ASP A 40 22.64 -9.61 -6.60
C ASP A 40 21.61 -9.36 -5.49
N ARG A 41 20.46 -10.04 -5.51
CA ARG A 41 19.46 -9.92 -4.44
C ARG A 41 19.96 -10.44 -3.09
N SER A 42 20.71 -11.54 -3.06
CA SER A 42 21.32 -12.04 -1.83
C SER A 42 22.42 -11.10 -1.33
N HIS A 43 23.27 -10.59 -2.21
CA HIS A 43 24.31 -9.62 -1.86
C HIS A 43 23.71 -8.30 -1.35
N LEU A 44 22.63 -7.81 -1.97
CA LEU A 44 21.88 -6.66 -1.48
C LEU A 44 21.19 -6.94 -0.13
N ALA A 45 20.72 -8.17 0.11
CA ALA A 45 20.16 -8.55 1.40
C ALA A 45 21.24 -8.60 2.49
N ASP A 46 22.46 -9.02 2.15
CA ASP A 46 23.60 -8.98 3.07
C ASP A 46 24.01 -7.55 3.41
N LEU A 47 24.10 -6.67 2.41
CA LEU A 47 24.35 -5.24 2.61
C LEU A 47 23.23 -4.54 3.42
N ARG A 48 21.98 -5.03 3.33
CA ARG A 48 20.87 -4.50 4.14
C ARG A 48 21.02 -4.84 5.62
N LYS A 49 21.72 -5.91 6.01
CA LYS A 49 21.88 -6.30 7.43
C LYS A 49 22.59 -5.22 8.25
N ASP A 50 23.47 -4.45 7.63
CA ASP A 50 24.25 -3.40 8.28
C ASP A 50 23.47 -2.07 8.41
N ILE A 51 22.31 -1.95 7.77
CA ILE A 51 21.47 -0.76 7.81
C ILE A 51 20.45 -0.90 8.96
N PRO A 52 20.29 0.11 9.82
CA PRO A 52 19.23 0.09 10.85
C PRO A 52 17.84 -0.14 10.24
N GLU A 53 17.02 -0.98 10.88
CA GLU A 53 15.69 -1.38 10.38
C GLU A 53 14.79 -0.17 10.09
N GLU A 54 14.84 0.86 10.94
CA GLU A 54 14.12 2.13 10.75
C GLU A 54 14.47 2.78 9.39
N LYS A 55 15.76 2.85 9.05
CA LYS A 55 16.22 3.44 7.78
C LYS A 55 15.86 2.56 6.58
N GLN A 56 15.84 1.24 6.74
CA GLN A 56 15.40 0.34 5.68
C GLN A 56 13.93 0.59 5.33
N ILE A 57 13.08 0.69 6.36
CA ILE A 57 11.65 0.96 6.20
C ILE A 57 11.43 2.30 5.50
N GLU A 58 12.10 3.37 5.96
CA GLU A 58 12.01 4.68 5.31
C GLU A 58 12.42 4.64 3.84
N ASN A 59 13.51 3.92 3.52
CA ASN A 59 14.00 3.80 2.15
C ASN A 59 13.05 3.00 1.26
N ASP A 60 12.51 1.89 1.75
CA ASP A 60 11.54 1.07 1.01
C ASP A 60 10.22 1.85 0.78
N GLU A 61 9.81 2.70 1.72
CA GLU A 61 8.65 3.58 1.57
C GLU A 61 8.87 4.69 0.55
N LYS A 62 10.05 5.33 0.58
CA LYS A 62 10.44 6.31 -0.45
C LYS A 62 10.51 5.63 -1.81
N ALA A 63 11.06 4.42 -1.89
CA ALA A 63 11.09 3.64 -3.11
C ALA A 63 9.68 3.34 -3.62
N LEU A 64 8.73 3.00 -2.74
CA LEU A 64 7.33 2.80 -3.10
C LEU A 64 6.66 4.08 -3.63
N MET A 65 6.89 5.22 -2.99
CA MET A 65 6.37 6.51 -3.46
C MET A 65 6.96 6.87 -4.83
N LEU A 66 8.26 6.67 -5.01
CA LEU A 66 8.94 6.86 -6.28
C LEU A 66 8.45 5.87 -7.34
N GLU A 67 8.18 4.61 -7.00
CA GLU A 67 7.63 3.61 -7.94
C GLU A 67 6.25 4.05 -8.46
N LEU A 68 5.39 4.53 -7.57
CA LEU A 68 4.06 5.04 -7.92
C LEU A 68 4.13 6.25 -8.88
N MET A 69 5.19 7.04 -8.80
CA MET A 69 5.40 8.27 -9.59
C MET A 69 6.46 8.11 -10.70
N GLY A 70 7.14 6.98 -10.77
CA GLY A 70 8.49 6.89 -11.35
C GLY A 70 8.57 6.85 -12.86
N GLN A 71 7.43 6.88 -13.56
CA GLN A 71 7.44 6.68 -15.01
C GLN A 71 6.56 7.65 -15.80
N LEU A 72 5.93 8.68 -15.19
CA LEU A 72 4.95 9.57 -15.86
C LEU A 72 3.83 8.84 -16.66
N LYS A 73 3.73 7.51 -16.52
CA LYS A 73 2.82 6.64 -17.28
C LYS A 73 1.39 6.77 -16.77
N LEU A 74 1.21 7.05 -15.49
CA LEU A 74 -0.09 7.08 -14.83
C LEU A 74 -0.61 8.51 -14.73
N HIS A 75 -1.89 8.70 -15.05
CA HIS A 75 -2.55 9.97 -14.77
C HIS A 75 -2.46 10.32 -13.26
N PRO A 76 -2.18 11.56 -12.85
CA PRO A 76 -2.00 11.93 -11.44
C PRO A 76 -3.14 11.50 -10.52
N SER A 77 -4.38 11.50 -11.00
CA SER A 77 -5.55 10.97 -10.26
C SER A 77 -5.42 9.48 -9.90
N LYS A 78 -4.90 8.65 -10.82
CA LYS A 78 -4.69 7.21 -10.55
C LYS A 78 -3.60 6.98 -9.52
N VAL A 79 -2.53 7.76 -9.54
CA VAL A 79 -1.47 7.74 -8.52
C VAL A 79 -2.05 8.05 -7.14
N ARG A 80 -2.84 9.12 -7.04
CA ARG A 80 -3.53 9.50 -5.79
C ARG A 80 -4.49 8.42 -5.29
N SER A 81 -5.27 7.82 -6.18
CA SER A 81 -6.19 6.72 -5.83
C SER A 81 -5.42 5.52 -5.26
N LYS A 82 -4.34 5.09 -5.91
CA LYS A 82 -3.52 3.97 -5.44
C LYS A 82 -2.91 4.24 -4.06
N TRP A 83 -2.39 5.46 -3.84
CA TRP A 83 -1.88 5.87 -2.53
C TRP A 83 -2.98 5.81 -1.46
N GLY A 84 -4.16 6.37 -1.74
CA GLY A 84 -5.29 6.31 -0.82
C GLY A 84 -5.70 4.88 -0.46
N ASP A 85 -5.68 3.96 -1.42
CA ASP A 85 -5.95 2.54 -1.18
C ASP A 85 -4.88 1.88 -0.30
N LEU A 86 -3.61 2.21 -0.49
CA LEU A 86 -2.50 1.71 0.34
C LEU A 86 -2.61 2.22 1.78
N VAL A 87 -2.83 3.51 1.97
CA VAL A 87 -3.05 4.11 3.29
C VAL A 87 -4.26 3.48 3.97
N ARG A 88 -5.36 3.28 3.25
CA ARG A 88 -6.55 2.59 3.78
C ARG A 88 -6.22 1.18 4.24
N LYS A 89 -5.50 0.39 3.42
CA LYS A 89 -5.07 -0.98 3.77
C LYS A 89 -4.18 -0.99 5.02
N LYS A 90 -3.22 -0.08 5.13
CA LYS A 90 -2.34 0.04 6.31
C LYS A 90 -3.12 0.39 7.57
N ARG A 91 -4.05 1.36 7.49
CA ARG A 91 -4.95 1.70 8.61
C ARG A 91 -5.80 0.51 9.05
N GLU A 92 -6.34 -0.24 8.11
CA GLU A 92 -7.13 -1.43 8.40
C GLU A 92 -6.28 -2.55 9.03
N GLN A 93 -5.06 -2.78 8.54
CA GLN A 93 -4.12 -3.71 9.14
C GLN A 93 -3.77 -3.32 10.59
N HIS A 94 -3.51 -2.03 10.84
CA HIS A 94 -3.26 -1.52 12.19
C HIS A 94 -4.46 -1.77 13.12
N ARG A 95 -5.69 -1.44 12.69
CA ARG A 95 -6.91 -1.70 13.47
C ARG A 95 -7.07 -3.18 13.80
N ARG A 96 -6.82 -4.07 12.85
CA ARG A 96 -6.87 -5.53 13.07
C ARG A 96 -5.83 -5.98 14.09
N ASN A 97 -4.60 -5.46 14.02
CA ASN A 97 -3.53 -5.79 14.96
C ASN A 97 -3.88 -5.31 16.37
N VAL A 98 -4.33 -4.06 16.52
CA VAL A 98 -4.79 -3.51 17.80
C VAL A 98 -5.92 -4.35 18.40
N LYS A 99 -6.89 -4.76 17.58
CA LYS A 99 -7.96 -5.66 18.02
C LYS A 99 -7.40 -6.99 18.53
N LYS A 100 -6.52 -7.63 17.76
CA LYS A 100 -5.88 -8.89 18.15
C LYS A 100 -5.13 -8.77 19.48
N TRP A 101 -4.37 -7.68 19.67
CA TRP A 101 -3.65 -7.44 20.92
C TRP A 101 -4.58 -7.28 22.11
N ARG A 102 -5.71 -6.57 21.96
CA ARG A 102 -6.72 -6.45 23.02
C ARG A 102 -7.38 -7.79 23.35
N ASP A 103 -7.71 -8.58 22.32
CA ASP A 103 -8.33 -9.89 22.47
C ASP A 103 -7.36 -10.86 23.17
N GLU A 104 -6.08 -10.86 22.77
CA GLU A 104 -5.02 -11.68 23.38
C GLU A 104 -4.76 -11.27 24.83
N TYR A 105 -4.66 -9.97 25.11
CA TYR A 105 -4.49 -9.46 26.46
C TYR A 105 -5.66 -9.89 27.35
N THR A 106 -6.90 -9.71 26.89
CA THR A 106 -8.11 -10.08 27.63
C THR A 106 -8.17 -11.58 27.90
N ARG A 107 -7.75 -12.41 26.94
CA ARG A 107 -7.63 -13.86 27.12
C ARG A 107 -6.60 -14.20 28.21
N LYS A 108 -5.39 -13.62 28.15
CA LYS A 108 -4.33 -13.85 29.14
C LYS A 108 -4.73 -13.34 30.53
N GLU A 109 -5.39 -12.19 30.61
CA GLU A 109 -5.93 -11.62 31.84
C GLU A 109 -6.95 -12.56 32.49
N LYS A 110 -7.90 -13.07 31.71
CA LYS A 110 -8.88 -14.06 32.20
C LYS A 110 -8.17 -15.32 32.73
N GLN A 111 -7.23 -15.86 31.97
CA GLN A 111 -6.46 -17.03 32.38
C GLN A 111 -5.71 -16.80 33.69
N ARG A 112 -4.99 -15.68 33.84
CA ARG A 112 -4.29 -15.34 35.10
C ARG A 112 -5.25 -15.27 36.29
N ARG A 113 -6.44 -14.72 36.11
CA ARG A 113 -7.46 -14.63 37.17
C ARG A 113 -8.00 -16.02 37.54
N GLU A 114 -8.29 -16.86 36.55
CA GLU A 114 -8.73 -18.24 36.77
C GLU A 114 -7.67 -19.07 37.50
N ASP A 115 -6.41 -19.00 37.06
CA ASP A 115 -5.28 -19.69 37.68
C ASP A 115 -5.06 -19.23 39.13
N PHE A 116 -5.17 -17.93 39.39
CA PHE A 116 -5.07 -17.39 40.76
C PHE A 116 -6.19 -17.91 41.66
N LEU A 117 -7.44 -17.89 41.18
CA LEU A 117 -8.59 -18.36 41.95
C LEU A 117 -8.55 -19.87 42.20
N ALA A 118 -8.06 -20.66 41.23
CA ALA A 118 -7.83 -22.08 41.40
C ALA A 118 -6.80 -22.34 42.49
N LYS A 119 -5.62 -21.71 42.42
CA LYS A 119 -4.57 -21.81 43.45
C LYS A 119 -5.06 -21.39 44.83
N ALA A 120 -5.76 -20.27 44.94
CA ALA A 120 -6.33 -19.80 46.21
C ALA A 120 -7.42 -20.74 46.75
N LYS A 121 -8.11 -21.49 45.88
CA LYS A 121 -9.04 -22.54 46.31
C LYS A 121 -8.27 -23.76 46.83
N ASP A 122 -7.27 -24.22 46.10
CA ASP A 122 -6.45 -25.38 46.48
C ASP A 122 -5.73 -25.14 47.81
N GLU A 123 -5.11 -23.96 47.99
CA GLU A 123 -4.48 -23.55 49.25
C GLU A 123 -5.45 -23.58 50.44
N ARG A 124 -6.72 -23.17 50.22
CA ARG A 124 -7.75 -23.23 51.26
C ARG A 124 -8.17 -24.65 51.58
N GLU A 125 -8.33 -25.51 50.58
CA GLU A 125 -8.67 -26.92 50.79
C GLU A 125 -7.52 -27.66 51.49
N ASP A 126 -6.27 -27.37 51.15
CA ASP A 126 -5.11 -27.96 51.82
C ASP A 126 -4.98 -27.48 53.26
N PHE A 127 -5.21 -26.19 53.53
CA PHE A 127 -5.24 -25.67 54.89
C PHE A 127 -6.30 -26.35 55.75
N LYS A 128 -7.52 -26.59 55.21
CA LYS A 128 -8.61 -27.28 55.92
C LYS A 128 -8.31 -28.74 56.27
N LYS A 129 -7.41 -29.41 55.54
CA LYS A 129 -7.00 -30.80 55.85
C LYS A 129 -6.14 -30.88 57.11
N THR A 130 -5.47 -29.78 57.48
CA THR A 130 -4.61 -29.71 58.65
C THR A 130 -5.38 -29.26 59.90
N LYS A 131 -5.11 -29.87 61.05
CA LYS A 131 -5.58 -29.34 62.34
C LYS A 131 -4.73 -28.14 62.72
N VAL A 132 -5.34 -26.97 62.76
CA VAL A 132 -4.69 -25.68 63.03
C VAL A 132 -5.32 -24.98 64.22
N ASP A 133 -4.53 -24.19 64.93
CA ASP A 133 -5.02 -23.35 66.02
C ASP A 133 -5.83 -22.14 65.50
N ARG A 134 -6.68 -21.57 66.35
CA ARG A 134 -7.54 -20.42 66.02
C ARG A 134 -6.75 -19.22 65.53
N GLU A 135 -5.61 -18.90 66.14
CA GLU A 135 -4.80 -17.76 65.72
C GLU A 135 -4.15 -17.98 64.36
N GLN A 136 -3.72 -19.22 64.07
CA GLN A 136 -3.18 -19.61 62.76
C GLN A 136 -4.25 -19.50 61.67
N SER A 137 -5.47 -19.97 61.96
CA SER A 137 -6.62 -19.84 61.06
C SER A 137 -6.93 -18.37 60.73
N LYS A 138 -6.99 -17.51 61.76
CA LYS A 138 -7.20 -16.07 61.57
C LYS A 138 -6.12 -15.43 60.68
N ARG A 139 -4.85 -15.75 60.92
CA ARG A 139 -3.72 -15.24 60.11
C ARG A 139 -3.80 -15.71 58.67
N PHE A 140 -4.08 -16.99 58.43
CA PHE A 140 -4.20 -17.56 57.09
C PHE A 140 -5.28 -16.86 56.25
N TYR A 141 -6.49 -16.69 56.80
CA TYR A 141 -7.56 -16.02 56.06
C TYR A 141 -7.31 -14.53 55.84
N ALA A 142 -6.68 -13.85 56.80
CA ALA A 142 -6.26 -12.45 56.63
C ALA A 142 -5.21 -12.31 55.51
N GLU A 143 -4.25 -13.23 55.43
CA GLU A 143 -3.24 -13.24 54.38
C GLU A 143 -3.84 -13.59 53.01
N GLN A 144 -4.75 -14.56 52.93
CA GLN A 144 -5.50 -14.88 51.71
C GLN A 144 -6.26 -13.66 51.17
N ASP A 145 -6.96 -12.94 52.05
CA ASP A 145 -7.69 -11.74 51.66
C ASP A 145 -6.75 -10.61 51.21
N ARG A 146 -5.59 -10.44 51.87
CA ARG A 146 -4.54 -9.51 51.42
C ARG A 146 -4.04 -9.87 50.03
N LYS A 147 -3.59 -11.12 49.82
CA LYS A 147 -3.11 -11.62 48.52
C LYS A 147 -4.14 -11.41 47.41
N ARG A 148 -5.41 -11.68 47.71
CA ARG A 148 -6.51 -11.44 46.77
C ARG A 148 -6.64 -9.96 46.41
N ARG A 149 -6.64 -9.06 47.40
CA ARG A 149 -6.74 -7.62 47.15
C ARG A 149 -5.56 -7.11 46.32
N ASP A 150 -4.35 -7.53 46.65
CA ASP A 150 -3.12 -7.14 45.97
C ASP A 150 -3.13 -7.63 44.51
N PHE A 151 -3.42 -8.92 44.27
CA PHE A 151 -3.50 -9.48 42.92
C PHE A 151 -4.49 -8.71 42.02
N PHE A 152 -5.69 -8.42 42.52
CA PHE A 152 -6.69 -7.69 41.75
C PHE A 152 -6.36 -6.20 41.61
N ALA A 153 -5.54 -5.62 42.48
CA ALA A 153 -5.00 -4.27 42.28
C ALA A 153 -3.98 -4.27 41.14
N ASP A 154 -3.02 -5.20 41.17
CA ASP A 154 -1.99 -5.35 40.14
C ASP A 154 -2.60 -5.61 38.76
N GLU A 155 -3.63 -6.47 38.66
CA GLU A 155 -4.28 -6.73 37.37
C GLU A 155 -5.03 -5.49 36.82
N ARG A 156 -5.57 -4.62 37.70
CA ARG A 156 -6.16 -3.35 37.26
C ARG A 156 -5.09 -2.41 36.70
N ASP A 157 -3.94 -2.33 37.35
CA ASP A 157 -2.87 -1.44 36.92
C ASP A 157 -2.20 -1.94 35.64
N LYS A 158 -1.92 -3.25 35.52
CA LYS A 158 -1.47 -3.85 34.25
C LYS A 158 -2.44 -3.58 33.09
N ARG A 159 -3.75 -3.61 33.34
CA ARG A 159 -4.75 -3.28 32.30
C ARG A 159 -4.65 -1.82 31.88
N LYS A 160 -4.48 -0.89 32.82
CA LYS A 160 -4.31 0.53 32.52
C LYS A 160 -3.05 0.77 31.70
N ASP A 161 -1.94 0.14 32.09
CA ASP A 161 -0.65 0.26 31.40
C ASP A 161 -0.76 -0.24 29.96
N PHE A 162 -1.36 -1.42 29.78
CA PHE A 162 -1.64 -1.98 28.45
C PHE A 162 -2.48 -1.04 27.57
N GLU A 163 -3.59 -0.50 28.08
CA GLU A 163 -4.43 0.41 27.29
C GLU A 163 -3.72 1.73 26.99
N SER A 164 -2.86 2.21 27.90
CA SER A 164 -2.02 3.38 27.69
C SER A 164 -1.02 3.14 26.54
N GLU A 165 -0.35 1.99 26.54
CA GLU A 165 0.59 1.58 25.49
C GLU A 165 -0.10 1.47 24.13
N VAL A 166 -1.25 0.77 24.07
CA VAL A 166 -2.04 0.66 22.83
C VAL A 166 -2.45 2.04 22.30
N LYS A 167 -2.84 2.96 23.19
CA LYS A 167 -3.19 4.34 22.81
C LYS A 167 -1.98 5.11 22.29
N ALA A 168 -0.82 4.96 22.93
CA ALA A 168 0.43 5.59 22.49
C ALA A 168 0.82 5.09 21.09
N GLN A 169 0.80 3.78 20.87
CA GLN A 169 1.10 3.17 19.56
C GLN A 169 0.11 3.61 18.47
N SER A 170 -1.19 3.75 18.78
CA SER A 170 -2.15 4.30 17.82
C SER A 170 -1.86 5.76 17.46
N LYS A 171 -1.45 6.58 18.43
CA LYS A 171 -1.07 7.99 18.19
C LYS A 171 0.19 8.09 17.34
N GLU A 172 1.18 7.25 17.61
CA GLU A 172 2.41 7.16 16.84
C GLU A 172 2.12 6.76 15.39
N PHE A 173 1.34 5.69 15.19
CA PHE A 173 0.90 5.26 13.87
C PHE A 173 0.17 6.37 13.10
N ASP A 174 -0.76 7.08 13.73
CA ASP A 174 -1.47 8.18 13.08
C ASP A 174 -0.55 9.35 12.72
N SER A 175 0.45 9.63 13.55
CA SER A 175 1.46 10.66 13.28
C SER A 175 2.32 10.27 12.09
N TYR A 176 2.81 9.03 12.07
CA TYR A 176 3.54 8.45 10.95
C TYR A 176 2.72 8.53 9.65
N VAL A 177 1.46 8.07 9.63
CA VAL A 177 0.64 8.11 8.41
C VAL A 177 0.43 9.55 7.91
N ARG A 178 0.26 10.53 8.82
CA ARG A 178 0.15 11.95 8.43
C ARG A 178 1.43 12.46 7.80
N GLU A 179 2.59 12.08 8.33
CA GLU A 179 3.88 12.48 7.79
C GLU A 179 4.09 11.91 6.38
N ARG A 180 3.84 10.61 6.21
CA ARG A 180 3.93 9.96 4.89
C ARG A 180 2.96 10.56 3.89
N ASP A 181 1.75 10.93 4.30
CA ASP A 181 0.79 11.59 3.43
C ASP A 181 1.25 13.00 3.02
N ARG A 182 1.92 13.74 3.91
CA ARG A 182 2.53 15.04 3.55
C ARG A 182 3.62 14.86 2.52
N GLU A 183 4.56 13.93 2.73
CA GLU A 183 5.64 13.64 1.78
C GLU A 183 5.08 13.21 0.43
N PHE A 184 4.09 12.31 0.42
CA PHE A 184 3.40 11.91 -0.81
C PHE A 184 2.77 13.11 -1.52
N ASN A 185 2.05 13.98 -0.81
CA ASN A 185 1.39 15.14 -1.42
C ASN A 185 2.40 16.14 -2.01
N GLU A 186 3.56 16.32 -1.37
CA GLU A 186 4.65 17.14 -1.90
C GLU A 186 5.18 16.56 -3.21
N GLN A 187 5.59 15.29 -3.20
CA GLN A 187 6.07 14.60 -4.40
C GLN A 187 5.01 14.56 -5.52
N HIS A 188 3.74 14.36 -5.15
CA HIS A 188 2.61 14.31 -6.08
C HIS A 188 2.37 15.65 -6.79
N ARG A 189 2.62 16.79 -6.12
CA ARG A 189 2.57 18.12 -6.76
C ARG A 189 3.63 18.25 -7.84
N HIS A 190 4.88 17.86 -7.54
CA HIS A 190 5.96 17.87 -8.51
C HIS A 190 5.66 16.93 -9.70
N TYR A 191 5.18 15.73 -9.41
CA TYR A 191 4.75 14.77 -10.42
C TYR A 191 3.64 15.34 -11.32
N SER A 192 2.60 15.92 -10.73
CA SER A 192 1.45 16.47 -11.46
C SER A 192 1.85 17.61 -12.38
N LYS A 193 2.77 18.49 -11.94
CA LYS A 193 3.33 19.55 -12.77
C LYS A 193 4.08 18.98 -13.97
N ARG A 194 5.02 18.04 -13.74
CA ARG A 194 5.77 17.38 -14.81
C ARG A 194 4.87 16.66 -15.82
N TRP A 195 3.80 16.03 -15.34
CA TRP A 195 2.82 15.36 -16.18
C TRP A 195 2.04 16.35 -17.07
N ALA A 196 1.61 17.48 -16.51
CA ALA A 196 0.92 18.53 -17.26
C ALA A 196 1.84 19.17 -18.33
N ASP A 197 3.11 19.42 -17.99
CA ASP A 197 4.10 19.95 -18.94
C ASP A 197 4.33 18.97 -20.10
N GLN A 198 4.45 17.67 -19.81
CA GLN A 198 4.59 16.63 -20.84
C GLN A 198 3.35 16.51 -21.75
N GLU A 199 2.15 16.59 -21.18
CA GLU A 199 0.92 16.58 -21.98
C GLU A 199 0.80 17.83 -22.86
N LYS A 200 1.23 18.99 -22.38
CA LYS A 200 1.29 20.22 -23.17
C LYS A 200 2.26 20.07 -24.34
N GLN A 201 3.48 19.58 -24.09
CA GLN A 201 4.48 19.32 -25.14
C GLN A 201 3.95 18.35 -26.20
N LYS A 202 3.35 17.22 -25.80
CA LYS A 202 2.74 16.26 -26.74
C LYS A 202 1.63 16.88 -27.58
N ARG A 203 0.83 17.81 -27.02
CA ARG A 203 -0.22 18.51 -27.76
C ARG A 203 0.37 19.48 -28.77
N GLU A 204 1.40 20.24 -28.38
CA GLU A 204 2.10 21.17 -29.25
C GLU A 204 2.81 20.44 -30.40
N GLU A 205 3.48 19.33 -30.12
CA GLU A 205 4.09 18.45 -31.13
C GLU A 205 3.04 17.91 -32.10
N LYS A 206 1.91 17.41 -31.60
CA LYS A 206 0.80 16.94 -32.46
C LYS A 206 0.21 18.06 -33.32
N GLN A 207 0.08 19.27 -32.78
CA GLN A 207 -0.39 20.43 -33.54
C GLN A 207 0.63 20.88 -34.59
N ALA A 208 1.93 20.88 -34.26
CA ALA A 208 3.01 21.19 -35.19
C ALA A 208 3.09 20.16 -36.31
N GLN A 209 2.95 18.87 -36.01
CA GLN A 209 2.86 17.79 -37.00
C GLN A 209 1.66 17.96 -37.92
N ARG A 210 0.47 18.26 -37.37
CA ARG A 210 -0.72 18.56 -38.18
C ARG A 210 -0.48 19.77 -39.08
N LYS A 211 0.04 20.87 -38.55
CA LYS A 211 0.37 22.07 -39.34
C LYS A 211 1.43 21.80 -40.41
N ALA A 212 2.44 20.98 -40.15
CA ALA A 212 3.43 20.57 -41.14
C ALA A 212 2.83 19.68 -42.23
N GLN A 213 1.86 18.82 -41.89
CA GLN A 213 1.10 18.02 -42.87
C GLN A 213 0.07 18.86 -43.66
N THR A 214 -0.42 19.97 -43.10
CA THR A 214 -1.38 20.89 -43.75
C THR A 214 -0.70 22.14 -44.36
N SER A 215 0.62 22.30 -44.23
CA SER A 215 1.37 23.40 -44.86
C SER A 215 1.69 23.01 -46.31
N PRO A 216 1.44 23.91 -47.27
CA PRO A 216 1.03 23.52 -48.61
C PRO A 216 2.22 23.20 -49.51
N GLY A 217 2.11 22.06 -50.19
CA GLY A 217 2.70 21.95 -51.51
C GLY A 217 2.07 22.97 -52.45
N ALA A 218 2.95 23.78 -53.05
CA ALA A 218 2.81 24.58 -54.26
C ALA A 218 2.05 25.93 -54.19
N PRO A 219 2.74 27.08 -54.45
CA PRO A 219 2.08 28.25 -54.97
C PRO A 219 1.61 27.98 -56.41
N GLY A 220 0.30 28.12 -56.66
CA GLY A 220 -0.25 28.41 -57.99
C GLY A 220 -0.38 27.23 -58.96
N GLN A 221 -1.34 26.33 -58.73
CA GLN A 221 -2.12 25.76 -59.83
C GLN A 221 -3.59 25.88 -59.45
N VAL A 222 -4.26 26.84 -60.07
CA VAL A 222 -5.71 26.93 -60.08
C VAL A 222 -6.19 25.68 -60.84
N PRO A 223 -7.05 24.83 -60.26
CA PRO A 223 -7.65 23.74 -61.02
C PRO A 223 -8.41 24.34 -62.21
N GLU A 224 -8.00 24.02 -63.44
CA GLU A 224 -8.73 24.39 -64.65
C GLU A 224 -10.17 23.89 -64.52
N GLY A 225 -11.12 24.82 -64.39
CA GLY A 225 -12.56 24.53 -64.31
C GLY A 225 -13.29 25.09 -63.09
N VAL A 226 -12.62 25.74 -62.13
CA VAL A 226 -13.34 26.45 -61.04
C VAL A 226 -13.62 27.88 -61.46
N ASP A 227 -14.91 28.16 -61.68
CA ASP A 227 -15.41 29.45 -62.11
C ASP A 227 -15.05 30.54 -61.06
N PRO A 228 -14.34 31.62 -61.43
CA PRO A 228 -13.93 32.67 -60.51
C PRO A 228 -15.09 33.31 -59.74
N GLN A 229 -16.30 33.22 -60.29
CA GLN A 229 -17.53 33.70 -59.68
C GLN A 229 -17.90 32.91 -58.41
N PHE A 230 -17.69 31.59 -58.41
CA PHE A 230 -18.03 30.73 -57.28
C PHE A 230 -17.22 31.06 -56.01
N LEU A 231 -15.95 31.44 -56.17
CA LEU A 231 -15.10 31.85 -55.04
C LEU A 231 -15.55 33.18 -54.43
N LYS A 232 -15.98 34.13 -55.26
CA LYS A 232 -16.55 35.40 -54.79
C LYS A 232 -17.86 35.19 -54.04
N ASP A 233 -18.76 34.37 -54.59
CA ASP A 233 -20.05 34.06 -53.96
C ASP A 233 -19.85 33.35 -52.60
N PHE A 234 -18.83 32.50 -52.49
CA PHE A 234 -18.51 31.80 -51.23
C PHE A 234 -17.90 32.73 -50.16
N GLU A 235 -17.09 33.71 -50.57
CA GLU A 235 -16.59 34.76 -49.68
C GLU A 235 -17.69 35.72 -49.23
N GLU A 236 -18.63 36.06 -50.11
CA GLU A 236 -19.81 36.87 -49.76
C GLU A 236 -20.75 36.15 -48.79
N MET A 237 -20.97 34.84 -48.95
CA MET A 237 -21.79 34.07 -47.99
C MET A 237 -21.20 34.03 -46.59
N ARG A 238 -19.87 34.11 -46.44
CA ARG A 238 -19.19 34.09 -45.14
C ARG A 238 -19.33 35.39 -44.35
N ASN A 239 -19.61 36.49 -45.03
CA ASN A 239 -19.78 37.82 -44.44
C ASN A 239 -21.25 38.18 -44.16
N VAL A 240 -22.19 37.25 -44.36
CA VAL A 240 -23.59 37.48 -43.97
C VAL A 240 -23.70 37.36 -42.44
N PRO A 241 -24.04 38.44 -41.71
CA PRO A 241 -24.24 38.37 -40.28
C PRO A 241 -25.42 37.42 -39.98
N GLY A 242 -25.15 36.36 -39.22
CA GLY A 242 -26.15 35.38 -38.86
C GLY A 242 -27.34 36.03 -38.16
N THR A 243 -28.52 35.93 -38.77
CA THR A 243 -29.78 36.34 -38.15
C THR A 243 -30.04 35.43 -36.95
N SER A 244 -30.06 36.02 -35.74
CA SER A 244 -30.40 35.29 -34.53
C SER A 244 -31.83 34.77 -34.61
N LEU A 245 -32.01 33.44 -34.54
CA LEU A 245 -33.33 32.83 -34.42
C LEU A 245 -34.00 33.32 -33.12
N ALA A 246 -35.17 33.94 -33.27
CA ALA A 246 -35.95 34.49 -32.17
C ALA A 246 -36.31 33.40 -31.13
N PRO A 247 -36.40 33.74 -29.83
CA PRO A 247 -36.82 32.79 -28.80
C PRO A 247 -38.28 32.39 -29.02
N GLY A 248 -38.51 31.10 -29.23
CA GLY A 248 -39.84 30.53 -29.40
C GLY A 248 -40.74 30.79 -28.20
N LYS A 249 -41.93 31.32 -28.46
CA LYS A 249 -43.01 31.49 -27.48
C LYS A 249 -43.37 30.13 -26.89
N SER A 250 -43.21 29.98 -25.57
CA SER A 250 -43.80 28.92 -24.79
C SER A 250 -45.32 29.09 -24.76
N GLY A 251 -46.04 28.25 -25.51
CA GLY A 251 -47.49 28.09 -25.40
C GLY A 251 -47.86 27.35 -24.12
N LYS A 252 -48.94 27.82 -23.48
CA LYS A 252 -49.58 27.27 -22.29
C LYS A 252 -50.16 25.87 -22.52
#